data_AF-A0A0H3FHV4-F1
#
_entry.id   AF-A0A0H3FHV4-F1
#
_cell.length_a   1.000
_cell.length_b   1.000
_cell.length_c   1.000
_cell.angle_alpha   90.00
_cell.angle_beta   90.00
_cell.angle_gamma   90.00
#
_symmetry.space_group_name_H-M   'P 1'
#
loop_
_entity.id
_entity.type
_entity.pdbx_description
1 polymer ?
#
loop_
_entity_poly.entity_id
_entity_poly.type
_entity_poly.pdbx_seq_one_letter_code
_entity_poly.pdbx_strand_id
1 'polypeptide(L)'
;MKAAVVNKDHSVDVVEKTLRDLEHGEALLEMECCGVCHTDLHVKNGDFGDKTGVILGHEGIGIDVNDQQLEFAADMGADLTINMRKDDAAKIIQEKVGGAHAAVVTATAKSAFNSAVDAMRAGGRIVAVGLPPESMSLNIPRLVLDGIQVVGSLVGTREDLAEAFQFAAEGKVVPKVTKRPLGDINAIFQEMEQGKIKGRMVIDFTHK
;
A
#
# COMPACT_ATOMS: atom_id res chain seq x y z
N MET A 1 22.36 2.23 13.99
CA MET A 1 21.58 1.00 13.72
C MET A 1 22.22 0.30 12.55
N LYS A 2 22.27 -1.03 12.56
CA LYS A 2 22.76 -1.81 11.41
C LYS A 2 21.73 -1.77 10.28
N ALA A 3 22.16 -1.37 9.09
CA ALA A 3 21.32 -1.34 7.90
C ALA A 3 22.02 -2.05 6.74
N ALA A 4 21.25 -2.72 5.89
CA ALA A 4 21.73 -3.26 4.62
C ALA A 4 21.66 -2.16 3.55
N VAL A 5 22.81 -1.69 3.07
CA VAL A 5 22.93 -0.52 2.18
C VAL A 5 23.58 -0.91 0.85
N VAL A 6 23.00 -0.44 -0.26
CA VAL A 6 23.50 -0.70 -1.61
C VAL A 6 24.77 0.11 -1.91
N ASN A 7 25.79 -0.56 -2.47
CA ASN A 7 27.05 0.05 -2.90
C ASN A 7 27.11 0.27 -4.42
N LYS A 8 28.06 1.13 -4.85
CA LYS A 8 28.33 1.44 -6.27
C LYS A 8 28.80 0.23 -7.09
N ASP A 9 29.38 -0.77 -6.44
CA ASP A 9 29.84 -2.00 -7.09
C ASP A 9 28.75 -3.09 -7.12
N HIS A 10 27.50 -2.70 -6.87
CA HIS A 10 26.35 -3.60 -6.78
C HIS A 10 26.47 -4.67 -5.69
N SER A 11 27.23 -4.40 -4.62
CA SER A 11 27.20 -5.17 -3.39
C SER A 11 26.24 -4.55 -2.35
N VAL A 12 26.01 -5.25 -1.25
CA VAL A 12 25.28 -4.73 -0.08
C VAL A 12 26.17 -4.85 1.13
N ASP A 13 26.41 -3.73 1.81
CA ASP A 13 27.12 -3.72 3.07
C ASP A 13 26.15 -3.61 4.25
N VAL A 14 26.48 -4.31 5.33
CA VAL A 14 25.88 -4.07 6.63
C VAL A 14 26.67 -2.95 7.30
N VAL A 15 26.12 -1.74 7.30
CA VAL A 15 26.76 -0.55 7.85
C VAL A 15 26.03 -0.04 9.09
N GLU A 16 26.77 0.60 9.99
CA GLU A 16 26.15 1.40 11.05
C GLU A 16 25.67 2.73 10.48
N LYS A 17 24.36 2.94 10.52
CA LYS A 17 23.69 4.18 10.15
C LYS A 17 23.20 4.91 11.39
N THR A 18 23.59 6.18 11.48
CA THR A 18 22.92 7.14 12.37
C THR A 18 21.71 7.66 11.62
N LEU A 19 20.53 7.45 12.19
CA LEU A 19 19.30 8.04 11.67
C LEU A 19 19.29 9.52 12.06
N ARG A 20 18.72 10.35 11.19
CA ARG A 20 18.47 11.75 11.55
C ARG A 20 17.45 11.83 12.69
N ASP A 21 17.44 12.96 13.38
CA ASP A 21 16.40 13.23 14.37
C ASP A 21 15.02 13.24 13.72
N LEU A 22 14.02 12.83 14.49
CA LEU A 22 12.62 12.79 14.06
C LEU A 22 12.10 14.21 13.87
N GLU A 23 11.39 14.43 12.76
CA GLU A 23 10.64 15.65 12.54
C GLU A 23 9.18 15.49 12.99
N HIS A 24 8.44 16.61 13.01
CA HIS A 24 7.05 16.60 13.44
C HIS A 24 6.21 15.69 12.54
N GLY A 25 5.61 14.66 13.12
CA GLY A 25 4.77 13.70 12.42
C GLY A 25 5.46 12.38 12.07
N GLU A 26 6.73 12.21 12.44
CA GLU A 26 7.50 10.99 12.19
C GLU A 26 7.66 10.13 13.45
N ALA A 27 7.92 8.83 13.24
CA ALA A 27 8.24 7.89 14.30
C ALA A 27 9.46 7.06 13.91
N LEU A 28 10.23 6.64 14.92
CA LEU A 28 11.36 5.73 14.77
C LEU A 28 10.90 4.31 15.10
N LEU A 29 11.06 3.39 14.16
CA LEU A 29 10.71 1.98 14.32
C LEU A 29 11.94 1.16 14.70
N GLU A 30 11.83 0.36 15.76
CA GLU A 30 12.76 -0.74 16.03
C GLU A 30 12.31 -1.95 15.20
N MET A 31 13.14 -2.34 14.24
CA MET A 31 12.81 -3.40 13.28
C MET A 31 13.15 -4.77 13.87
N GLU A 32 12.16 -5.66 13.99
CA GLU A 32 12.38 -7.05 14.44
C GLU A 32 12.77 -7.97 13.28
N CYS A 33 12.07 -7.87 12.15
CA CYS A 33 12.23 -8.71 10.97
C CYS A 33 12.00 -7.88 9.69
N CYS A 34 12.69 -8.22 8.60
CA CYS A 34 12.39 -7.70 7.26
C CYS A 34 12.66 -8.81 6.23
N GLY A 35 11.70 -9.05 5.33
CA GLY A 35 11.86 -10.04 4.27
C GLY A 35 12.72 -9.50 3.14
N VAL A 36 13.63 -10.32 2.61
CA VAL A 36 14.43 -10.01 1.41
C VAL A 36 13.70 -10.52 0.18
N CYS A 37 13.40 -9.64 -0.78
CA CYS A 37 12.71 -9.99 -2.01
C CYS A 37 13.62 -9.92 -3.25
N HIS A 38 13.13 -10.39 -4.39
CA HIS A 38 13.89 -10.34 -5.65
C HIS A 38 14.03 -8.89 -6.17
N THR A 39 13.13 -7.98 -5.79
CA THR A 39 13.30 -6.55 -6.12
C THR A 39 14.49 -5.93 -5.39
N ASP A 40 14.80 -6.34 -4.16
CA ASP A 40 16.01 -5.87 -3.46
C ASP A 40 17.29 -6.23 -4.24
N LEU A 41 17.29 -7.39 -4.90
CA LEU A 41 18.38 -7.81 -5.80
C LEU A 41 18.48 -6.91 -7.04
N HIS A 42 17.34 -6.56 -7.67
CA HIS A 42 17.31 -5.66 -8.82
C HIS A 42 17.74 -4.23 -8.47
N VAL A 43 17.31 -3.72 -7.31
CA VAL A 43 17.73 -2.41 -6.77
C VAL A 43 19.25 -2.41 -6.51
N LYS A 44 19.78 -3.46 -5.87
CA LYS A 44 21.23 -3.64 -5.67
C LYS A 44 22.00 -3.65 -7.00
N ASN A 45 21.49 -4.34 -8.01
CA ASN A 45 22.14 -4.49 -9.32
C ASN A 45 22.05 -3.22 -10.18
N GLY A 46 21.33 -2.19 -9.75
CA GLY A 46 21.15 -0.96 -10.50
C GLY A 46 20.23 -1.12 -11.71
N ASP A 47 19.41 -2.17 -11.75
CA ASP A 47 18.47 -2.45 -12.86
C ASP A 47 17.42 -1.32 -13.02
N PHE A 48 17.22 -0.52 -11.96
CA PHE A 48 16.35 0.67 -11.91
C PHE A 48 17.11 2.00 -11.76
N GLY A 49 18.38 2.04 -12.16
CA GLY A 49 19.30 3.17 -12.00
C GLY A 49 20.19 3.08 -10.76
N ASP A 50 21.18 3.99 -10.63
CA ASP A 50 22.08 4.01 -9.48
C ASP A 50 21.33 4.42 -8.19
N LYS A 51 21.17 3.45 -7.29
CA LYS A 51 20.54 3.61 -5.98
C LYS A 51 21.54 3.44 -4.82
N THR A 52 22.83 3.70 -5.08
CA THR A 52 23.87 3.65 -4.05
C THR A 52 23.46 4.47 -2.82
N GLY A 53 23.55 3.85 -1.65
CA GLY A 53 23.27 4.48 -0.37
C GLY A 53 21.85 4.26 0.18
N VAL A 54 20.96 3.62 -0.59
CA VAL A 54 19.60 3.27 -0.13
C VAL A 54 19.61 2.08 0.82
N ILE A 55 18.66 2.05 1.77
CA ILE A 55 18.36 0.90 2.64
C ILE A 55 17.27 0.05 1.96
N LEU A 56 17.43 -1.27 1.92
CA LEU A 56 16.51 -2.20 1.23
C LEU A 56 15.22 -2.50 2.04
N GLY A 57 14.10 -2.83 1.37
CA GLY A 57 12.74 -3.01 1.96
C GLY A 57 11.58 -2.80 0.96
N HIS A 58 10.33 -3.15 1.32
CA HIS A 58 9.17 -3.12 0.40
C HIS A 58 8.61 -1.71 0.10
N GLU A 59 8.39 -1.41 -1.18
CA GLU A 59 7.88 -0.11 -1.69
C GLU A 59 6.35 -0.13 -1.91
N GLY A 60 5.65 0.90 -1.43
CA GLY A 60 4.19 1.04 -1.51
C GLY A 60 3.71 1.81 -2.75
N ILE A 61 2.74 1.26 -3.49
CA ILE A 61 2.12 1.93 -4.64
C ILE A 61 0.64 2.24 -4.32
N GLY A 62 0.29 3.52 -4.28
CA GLY A 62 -1.09 4.01 -4.15
C GLY A 62 -1.78 4.14 -5.51
N ILE A 63 -2.91 3.47 -5.69
CA ILE A 63 -3.73 3.58 -6.90
C ILE A 63 -5.14 3.99 -6.48
N ASP A 64 -5.63 5.09 -7.05
CA ASP A 64 -6.98 5.58 -6.83
C ASP A 64 -7.43 6.33 -8.10
N VAL A 65 -8.71 6.69 -8.13
CA VAL A 65 -9.29 7.55 -9.16
C VAL A 65 -9.37 9.02 -8.72
N ASN A 66 -9.21 9.28 -7.42
CA ASN A 66 -9.30 10.58 -6.79
C ASN A 66 -7.91 11.10 -6.39
N ASP A 67 -7.48 12.22 -6.98
CA ASP A 67 -6.17 12.83 -6.71
C ASP A 67 -5.99 13.20 -5.22
N GLN A 68 -7.05 13.59 -4.51
CA GLN A 68 -6.95 13.92 -3.08
C GLN A 68 -6.60 12.69 -2.24
N GLN A 69 -7.06 11.51 -2.64
CA GLN A 69 -6.73 10.25 -1.97
C GLN A 69 -5.32 9.79 -2.32
N LEU A 70 -4.82 10.12 -3.51
CA LEU A 70 -3.44 9.88 -3.90
C LEU A 70 -2.46 10.79 -3.15
N GLU A 71 -2.77 12.09 -3.06
CA GLU A 71 -2.03 13.02 -2.21
C GLU A 71 -2.01 12.51 -0.76
N PHE A 72 -3.14 12.03 -0.26
CA PHE A 72 -3.20 11.41 1.06
C PHE A 72 -2.30 10.17 1.18
N ALA A 73 -2.29 9.30 0.18
CA ALA A 73 -1.45 8.11 0.19
C ALA A 73 0.05 8.49 0.19
N ALA A 74 0.43 9.50 -0.58
CA ALA A 74 1.78 10.06 -0.58
C ALA A 74 2.15 10.66 0.78
N ASP A 75 1.25 11.44 1.40
CA ASP A 75 1.42 11.98 2.76
C ASP A 75 1.68 10.86 3.79
N MET A 76 1.13 9.66 3.56
CA MET A 76 1.26 8.49 4.43
C MET A 76 2.41 7.54 4.02
N GLY A 77 3.25 7.94 3.05
CA GLY A 77 4.48 7.21 2.71
C GLY A 77 4.38 6.28 1.50
N ALA A 78 3.40 6.44 0.61
CA ALA A 78 3.41 5.74 -0.68
C ALA A 78 4.56 6.26 -1.57
N ASP A 79 5.42 5.37 -2.04
CA ASP A 79 6.57 5.67 -2.92
C ASP A 79 6.15 6.08 -4.33
N LEU A 80 5.00 5.56 -4.79
CA LEU A 80 4.42 5.87 -6.08
C LEU A 80 2.91 6.00 -5.95
N THR A 81 2.34 7.06 -6.55
CA THR A 81 0.89 7.25 -6.63
C THR A 81 0.45 7.37 -8.08
N ILE A 82 -0.64 6.69 -8.46
CA ILE A 82 -1.12 6.65 -9.85
C ILE A 82 -2.63 6.87 -9.89
N ASN A 83 -3.07 7.84 -10.72
CA ASN A 83 -4.49 8.04 -10.99
C ASN A 83 -4.95 7.19 -12.18
N MET A 84 -5.68 6.11 -11.89
CA MET A 84 -6.12 5.17 -12.93
C MET A 84 -7.26 5.68 -13.84
N ARG A 85 -7.79 6.90 -13.61
CA ARG A 85 -8.66 7.57 -14.60
C ARG A 85 -7.86 8.28 -15.68
N LYS A 86 -6.65 8.70 -15.35
CA LYS A 86 -5.80 9.50 -16.24
C LYS A 86 -4.80 8.62 -16.98
N ASP A 87 -4.29 7.61 -16.28
CA ASP A 87 -3.19 6.78 -16.75
C ASP A 87 -3.51 5.29 -16.66
N ASP A 88 -2.76 4.49 -17.43
CA ASP A 88 -2.76 3.03 -17.30
C ASP A 88 -1.85 2.61 -16.14
N ALA A 89 -2.47 2.36 -14.98
CA ALA A 89 -1.75 1.99 -13.77
C ALA A 89 -0.96 0.69 -13.93
N ALA A 90 -1.50 -0.31 -14.63
CA ALA A 90 -0.82 -1.57 -14.83
C ALA A 90 0.45 -1.37 -15.66
N LYS A 91 0.34 -0.65 -16.77
CA LYS A 91 1.50 -0.32 -17.62
C LYS A 91 2.58 0.44 -16.85
N ILE A 92 2.21 1.48 -16.09
CA ILE A 92 3.19 2.25 -15.30
C ILE A 92 3.90 1.37 -14.28
N ILE A 93 3.18 0.47 -13.59
CA ILE A 93 3.77 -0.42 -12.59
C ILE A 93 4.72 -1.42 -13.25
N GLN A 94 4.36 -1.97 -14.41
CA GLN A 94 5.26 -2.83 -15.18
C GLN A 94 6.53 -2.08 -15.60
N GLU A 95 6.39 -0.86 -16.14
CA GLU A 95 7.52 -0.06 -16.63
C GLU A 95 8.44 0.43 -15.51
N LYS A 96 7.88 0.85 -14.37
CA LYS A 96 8.67 1.44 -13.28
C LYS A 96 9.31 0.41 -12.36
N VAL A 97 8.61 -0.69 -12.07
CA VAL A 97 9.02 -1.62 -11.02
C VAL A 97 8.95 -3.10 -11.44
N GLY A 98 8.71 -3.38 -12.72
CA GLY A 98 8.67 -4.75 -13.25
C GLY A 98 7.47 -5.56 -12.76
N GLY A 99 6.38 -4.88 -12.39
CA GLY A 99 5.19 -5.52 -11.83
C GLY A 99 5.26 -5.71 -10.31
N ALA A 100 4.14 -5.52 -9.63
CA ALA A 100 4.07 -5.68 -8.18
C ALA A 100 4.06 -7.16 -7.78
N HIS A 101 4.68 -7.48 -6.63
CA HIS A 101 4.69 -8.83 -6.06
C HIS A 101 3.33 -9.21 -5.46
N ALA A 102 2.67 -8.23 -4.86
CA ALA A 102 1.36 -8.40 -4.27
C ALA A 102 0.53 -7.12 -4.45
N ALA A 103 -0.79 -7.27 -4.45
CA ALA A 103 -1.74 -6.18 -4.40
C ALA A 103 -2.82 -6.47 -3.36
N VAL A 104 -3.23 -5.44 -2.61
CA VAL A 104 -4.41 -5.47 -1.75
C VAL A 104 -5.44 -4.53 -2.35
N VAL A 105 -6.55 -5.09 -2.83
CA VAL A 105 -7.58 -4.31 -3.53
C VAL A 105 -8.71 -3.98 -2.56
N THR A 106 -8.71 -2.76 -2.04
CA THR A 106 -9.73 -2.22 -1.12
C THR A 106 -10.76 -1.32 -1.79
N ALA A 107 -10.65 -1.15 -3.11
CA ALA A 107 -11.54 -0.30 -3.90
C ALA A 107 -12.94 -0.92 -4.07
N THR A 108 -13.93 -0.06 -4.33
CA THR A 108 -15.34 -0.46 -4.49
C THR A 108 -15.79 -0.49 -5.96
N ALA A 109 -14.89 -0.82 -6.88
CA ALA A 109 -15.17 -0.88 -8.32
C ALA A 109 -14.40 -2.03 -8.99
N LYS A 110 -15.05 -2.79 -9.88
CA LYS A 110 -14.41 -3.93 -10.56
C LYS A 110 -13.16 -3.56 -11.38
N SER A 111 -13.07 -2.32 -11.85
CA SER A 111 -11.94 -1.85 -12.66
C SER A 111 -10.61 -1.94 -11.90
N ALA A 112 -10.63 -1.70 -10.58
CA ALA A 112 -9.43 -1.83 -9.74
C ALA A 112 -8.97 -3.30 -9.63
N PHE A 113 -9.91 -4.24 -9.53
CA PHE A 113 -9.60 -5.68 -9.50
C PHE A 113 -9.00 -6.14 -10.82
N ASN A 114 -9.56 -5.70 -11.95
CA ASN A 114 -9.02 -6.02 -13.27
C ASN A 114 -7.62 -5.42 -13.46
N SER A 115 -7.43 -4.14 -13.12
CA SER A 115 -6.13 -3.47 -13.22
C SER A 115 -5.07 -4.14 -12.33
N ALA A 116 -5.46 -4.64 -11.15
CA ALA A 116 -4.53 -5.36 -10.27
C ALA A 116 -3.96 -6.62 -10.93
N VAL A 117 -4.76 -7.37 -11.72
CA VAL A 117 -4.29 -8.56 -12.45
C VAL A 117 -3.17 -8.21 -13.44
N ASP A 118 -3.33 -7.10 -14.14
CA ASP A 118 -2.37 -6.66 -15.15
C ASP A 118 -1.12 -6.01 -14.52
N ALA A 119 -1.25 -5.43 -13.32
CA ALA A 119 -0.17 -4.80 -12.58
C ALA A 119 0.80 -5.79 -11.91
N MET A 120 0.43 -7.07 -11.79
CA MET A 120 1.26 -8.08 -11.13
C MET A 120 2.43 -8.55 -12.01
N ARG A 121 3.56 -8.88 -11.38
CA ARG A 121 4.58 -9.74 -11.99
C ARG A 121 4.13 -11.20 -12.00
N ALA A 122 4.84 -12.05 -12.75
CA ALA A 122 4.60 -13.50 -12.70
C ALA A 122 4.77 -14.03 -11.26
N GLY A 123 3.85 -14.89 -10.83
CA GLY A 123 3.74 -15.41 -9.46
C GLY A 123 3.11 -14.44 -8.45
N GLY A 124 2.66 -13.26 -8.89
CA GLY A 124 2.11 -12.24 -8.00
C GLY A 124 0.78 -12.64 -7.36
N ARG A 125 0.52 -12.11 -6.16
CA ARG A 125 -0.69 -12.40 -5.38
C ARG A 125 -1.58 -11.18 -5.19
N ILE A 126 -2.85 -11.34 -5.53
CA ILE A 126 -3.89 -10.34 -5.36
C ILE A 126 -4.79 -10.76 -4.20
N VAL A 127 -4.93 -9.87 -3.23
CA VAL A 127 -5.80 -10.01 -2.07
C VAL A 127 -7.02 -9.12 -2.28
N ALA A 128 -8.16 -9.74 -2.57
CA ALA A 128 -9.45 -9.08 -2.75
C ALA A 128 -10.11 -8.78 -1.40
N VAL A 129 -10.26 -7.50 -1.08
CA VAL A 129 -10.90 -7.01 0.17
C VAL A 129 -12.17 -6.21 -0.12
N GLY A 130 -12.16 -5.40 -1.19
CA GLY A 130 -13.31 -4.61 -1.61
C GLY A 130 -14.51 -5.48 -2.00
N LEU A 131 -15.72 -4.94 -1.83
CA LEU A 131 -16.98 -5.66 -2.06
C LEU A 131 -17.91 -4.91 -3.02
N PRO A 132 -17.50 -4.62 -4.28
CA PRO A 132 -18.44 -4.13 -5.29
C PRO A 132 -19.47 -5.23 -5.63
N PRO A 133 -20.72 -4.88 -5.98
CA PRO A 133 -21.72 -5.82 -6.47
C PRO A 133 -21.48 -6.20 -7.95
N GLU A 134 -20.22 -6.52 -8.29
CA GLU A 134 -19.76 -6.77 -9.65
C GLU A 134 -18.79 -7.97 -9.68
N SER A 135 -18.67 -8.63 -10.83
CA SER A 135 -17.65 -9.65 -11.06
C SER A 135 -16.41 -9.04 -11.71
N MET A 136 -15.23 -9.46 -11.25
CA MET A 136 -13.97 -9.18 -11.95
C MET A 136 -13.77 -10.12 -13.14
N SER A 137 -12.94 -9.70 -14.09
CA SER A 137 -12.50 -10.53 -15.20
C SER A 137 -11.14 -11.14 -14.90
N LEU A 138 -10.99 -12.44 -15.13
CA LEU A 138 -9.72 -13.14 -14.96
C LEU A 138 -9.38 -13.90 -16.24
N ASN A 139 -8.37 -13.42 -16.96
CA ASN A 139 -7.91 -14.05 -18.18
C ASN A 139 -7.18 -15.36 -17.86
N ILE A 140 -7.71 -16.50 -18.32
CA ILE A 140 -7.17 -17.83 -18.00
C ILE A 140 -5.72 -18.01 -18.48
N PRO A 141 -5.35 -17.66 -19.73
CA PRO A 141 -3.95 -17.70 -20.16
C PRO A 141 -3.01 -16.91 -19.25
N ARG A 142 -3.34 -15.66 -18.91
CA ARG A 142 -2.56 -14.82 -17.98
C ARG A 142 -2.47 -15.47 -16.60
N LEU A 143 -3.58 -15.96 -16.08
CA LEU A 143 -3.63 -16.64 -14.79
C LEU A 143 -2.69 -17.86 -14.74
N VAL A 144 -2.73 -18.69 -15.78
CA VAL A 144 -1.99 -19.95 -15.84
C VAL A 144 -0.52 -19.74 -16.18
N LEU A 145 -0.22 -18.99 -17.25
CA LEU A 145 1.14 -18.84 -17.76
C LEU A 145 2.02 -17.98 -16.84
N ASP A 146 1.44 -16.96 -16.23
CA ASP A 146 2.15 -16.10 -15.29
C ASP A 146 1.91 -16.50 -13.83
N GLY A 147 1.16 -17.58 -13.56
CA GLY A 147 0.98 -18.13 -12.22
C GLY A 147 0.37 -17.13 -11.22
N ILE A 148 -0.54 -16.27 -11.67
CA ILE A 148 -1.18 -15.26 -10.81
C ILE A 148 -2.04 -15.95 -9.75
N GLN A 149 -2.06 -15.38 -8.54
CA GLN A 149 -2.88 -15.88 -7.44
C GLN A 149 -3.92 -14.83 -7.07
N VAL A 150 -5.18 -15.23 -6.93
CA VAL A 150 -6.26 -14.35 -6.45
C VAL A 150 -6.91 -15.02 -5.25
N VAL A 151 -6.93 -14.33 -4.12
CA VAL A 151 -7.52 -14.80 -2.87
C VAL A 151 -8.42 -13.73 -2.27
N GLY A 152 -9.54 -14.15 -1.68
CA GLY A 152 -10.37 -13.26 -0.86
C GLY A 152 -9.79 -13.16 0.54
N SER A 153 -9.86 -11.97 1.14
CA SER A 153 -9.58 -11.76 2.56
C SER A 153 -10.76 -11.08 3.23
N LEU A 154 -11.31 -11.71 4.26
CA LEU A 154 -12.45 -11.22 5.00
C LEU A 154 -12.04 -10.97 6.45
N VAL A 155 -11.99 -9.68 6.83
CA VAL A 155 -11.66 -9.22 8.19
C VAL A 155 -10.37 -9.85 8.74
N GLY A 156 -10.41 -10.34 9.98
CA GLY A 156 -9.36 -11.11 10.63
C GLY A 156 -9.95 -11.89 11.81
N THR A 157 -9.16 -12.80 12.35
CA THR A 157 -9.43 -13.49 13.61
C THR A 157 -9.31 -12.51 14.80
N ARG A 158 -9.60 -13.01 16.01
CA ARG A 158 -9.41 -12.23 17.25
C ARG A 158 -7.93 -11.93 17.53
N GLU A 159 -7.04 -12.80 17.09
CA GLU A 159 -5.60 -12.63 17.23
C GLU A 159 -5.11 -11.54 16.28
N ASP A 160 -5.51 -11.59 15.00
CA ASP A 160 -5.23 -10.53 14.03
C ASP A 160 -5.71 -9.14 14.53
N LEU A 161 -6.89 -9.10 15.17
CA LEU A 161 -7.41 -7.88 15.76
C LEU A 161 -6.57 -7.38 16.95
N ALA A 162 -6.09 -8.28 17.80
CA ALA A 162 -5.23 -7.92 18.94
C ALA A 162 -3.89 -7.36 18.44
N GLU A 163 -3.28 -7.99 17.45
CA GLU A 163 -2.06 -7.51 16.80
C GLU A 163 -2.28 -6.15 16.12
N ALA A 164 -3.37 -5.99 15.37
CA ALA A 164 -3.73 -4.71 14.74
C ALA A 164 -3.91 -3.59 15.77
N PHE A 165 -4.55 -3.87 16.92
CA PHE A 165 -4.64 -2.91 18.00
C PHE A 165 -3.28 -2.59 18.61
N GLN A 166 -2.40 -3.57 18.72
CA GLN A 166 -1.05 -3.36 19.24
C GLN A 166 -0.25 -2.41 18.33
N PHE A 167 -0.32 -2.59 17.00
CA PHE A 167 0.28 -1.64 16.05
C PHE A 167 -0.24 -0.21 16.22
N ALA A 168 -1.55 -0.04 16.44
CA ALA A 168 -2.15 1.26 16.67
C ALA A 168 -1.76 1.85 18.04
N ALA A 169 -1.71 1.03 19.09
CA ALA A 169 -1.31 1.43 20.44
C ALA A 169 0.15 1.90 20.49
N GLU A 170 1.02 1.28 19.69
CA GLU A 170 2.43 1.66 19.51
C GLU A 170 2.63 2.85 18.56
N GLY A 171 1.54 3.41 18.01
CA GLY A 171 1.61 4.52 17.07
C GLY A 171 2.19 4.18 15.70
N LYS A 172 2.42 2.89 15.41
CA LYS A 172 2.93 2.41 14.11
C LYS A 172 1.90 2.64 12.99
N VAL A 173 0.62 2.64 13.34
CA VAL A 173 -0.48 3.03 12.46
C VAL A 173 -1.31 4.09 13.18
N VAL A 174 -1.44 5.27 12.56
CA VAL A 174 -2.24 6.37 13.11
C VAL A 174 -3.46 6.60 12.22
N PRO A 175 -4.65 6.08 12.60
CA PRO A 175 -5.87 6.30 11.83
C PRO A 175 -6.17 7.80 11.70
N LYS A 176 -6.32 8.29 10.47
CA LYS A 176 -6.83 9.65 10.24
C LYS A 176 -8.34 9.64 10.39
N VAL A 177 -8.80 10.29 11.47
CA VAL A 177 -10.21 10.30 11.86
C VAL A 177 -10.74 11.72 11.95
N THR A 178 -11.97 11.91 11.49
CA THR A 178 -12.74 13.13 11.69
C THR A 178 -13.98 12.78 12.49
N LYS A 179 -14.12 13.40 13.65
CA LYS A 179 -15.25 13.15 14.56
C LYS A 179 -16.47 13.97 14.13
N ARG A 180 -17.65 13.36 14.20
CA ARG A 180 -18.94 13.99 13.85
C ARG A 180 -20.04 13.52 14.81
N PRO A 181 -21.06 14.34 15.10
CA PRO A 181 -22.21 13.90 15.90
C PRO A 181 -23.08 12.89 15.13
N LEU A 182 -23.86 12.08 15.85
CA LEU A 182 -24.76 11.08 15.25
C LEU A 182 -25.77 11.71 14.25
N GLY A 183 -26.21 12.95 14.51
CA GLY A 183 -27.16 13.66 13.64
C GLY A 183 -26.65 13.88 12.21
N ASP A 184 -25.33 13.84 11.99
CA ASP A 184 -24.71 14.08 10.69
C ASP A 184 -24.64 12.82 9.80
N ILE A 185 -25.19 11.69 10.26
CA ILE A 185 -25.01 10.38 9.60
C ILE A 185 -25.37 10.38 8.10
N ASN A 186 -26.45 11.05 7.71
CA ASN A 186 -26.86 11.12 6.31
C ASN A 186 -25.92 11.99 5.47
N ALA A 187 -25.38 13.08 6.03
CA ALA A 187 -24.40 13.91 5.35
C ALA A 187 -23.09 13.13 5.15
N ILE A 188 -22.67 12.36 6.16
CA ILE A 188 -21.48 11.48 6.07
C ILE A 188 -21.63 10.46 4.94
N PHE A 189 -22.81 9.83 4.78
CA PHE A 189 -23.04 8.90 3.67
C PHE A 189 -22.96 9.60 2.30
N GLN A 190 -23.55 10.79 2.15
CA GLN A 190 -23.43 11.56 0.91
C GLN A 190 -21.99 11.96 0.59
N GLU A 191 -21.23 12.39 1.60
CA GLU A 191 -19.80 12.70 1.46
C GLU A 191 -18.99 11.47 1.06
N MET A 192 -19.33 10.29 1.60
CA MET A 192 -18.70 9.01 1.27
C MET A 192 -18.95 8.59 -0.18
N GLU A 193 -20.20 8.65 -0.64
CA GLU A 193 -20.59 8.35 -2.02
C GLU A 193 -19.89 9.28 -3.03
N GLN A 194 -19.67 10.54 -2.62
CA GLN A 194 -18.96 11.55 -3.41
C GLN A 194 -17.43 11.43 -3.31
N GLY A 195 -16.90 10.50 -2.49
CA GLY A 195 -15.47 10.30 -2.31
C GLY A 195 -14.75 11.46 -1.61
N LYS A 196 -15.46 12.25 -0.79
CA LYS A 196 -14.93 13.46 -0.11
C LYS A 196 -14.27 13.19 1.24
N ILE A 197 -14.31 11.96 1.73
CA ILE A 197 -13.78 11.58 3.04
C ILE A 197 -12.29 11.24 2.92
N LYS A 198 -11.43 12.02 3.58
CA LYS A 198 -10.02 11.66 3.85
C LYS A 198 -9.98 10.80 5.12
N GLY A 199 -9.59 9.54 5.01
CA GLY A 199 -9.52 8.60 6.15
C GLY A 199 -10.89 8.06 6.59
N ARG A 200 -11.30 8.31 7.83
CA ARG A 200 -12.54 7.78 8.43
C ARG A 200 -13.34 8.84 9.19
N MET A 201 -14.65 8.86 8.96
CA MET A 201 -15.59 9.56 9.84
C MET A 201 -15.91 8.69 11.05
N VAL A 202 -15.88 9.28 12.25
CA VAL A 202 -16.14 8.59 13.52
C VAL A 202 -17.29 9.30 14.23
N ILE A 203 -18.35 8.56 14.55
CA ILE A 203 -19.45 9.11 15.32
C ILE A 203 -18.99 9.29 16.77
N ASP A 204 -19.04 10.54 17.25
CA ASP A 204 -18.71 10.88 18.64
C ASP A 204 -19.99 11.00 19.46
N PHE A 205 -20.11 10.15 20.49
CA PHE A 205 -21.23 10.12 21.42
C PHE A 205 -20.95 10.89 22.72
N THR A 206 -19.76 11.46 22.91
CA THR A 206 -19.40 12.16 24.16
C THR A 206 -20.03 13.54 24.28
N HIS A 207 -20.47 14.11 23.17
CA HIS A 207 -21.19 15.38 23.12
C HIS A 207 -22.65 15.08 22.76
N LYS A 208 -23.52 15.08 23.79
CA LYS A 208 -24.97 14.97 23.64
C LYS A 208 -25.58 16.32 23.31
#